data_AF-A0A934ZHG9-F1
#
_entry.id   AF-A0A934ZHG9-F1
#
_cell.length_a   1.000
_cell.length_b   1.000
_cell.length_c   1.000
_cell.angle_alpha   90.00
_cell.angle_beta   90.00
_cell.angle_gamma   90.00
#
_symmetry.space_group_name_H-M   'P 1'
#
loop_
_entity.id
_entity.type
_entity.pdbx_description
1 polymer ?
#
loop_
_entity_poly.entity_id
_entity_poly.type
_entity_poly.pdbx_seq_one_letter_code
_entity_poly.pdbx_strand_id
1 'polypeptide(L)'
;MDVRRSRGVPPTNNFAEQQIRHGVIWRKTSYGSDSPRGCLFAGRILTVVATCRQHARSVFSFLCDAVISTLRGLAAPSLIPIELLSNGVGG
;
A
#
# COMPACT_ATOMS: atom_id res chain seq x y z
N MET A 1 13.50 -32.09 -10.52
CA MET A 1 12.39 -31.11 -10.49
C MET A 1 13.00 -29.74 -10.74
N ASP A 2 12.93 -29.25 -11.98
CA ASP A 2 13.59 -28.01 -12.43
C ASP A 2 12.69 -26.80 -12.12
N VAL A 3 13.10 -25.97 -11.17
CA VAL A 3 12.37 -24.74 -10.80
C VAL A 3 12.57 -23.74 -11.93
N ARG A 4 11.56 -23.59 -12.80
CA ARG A 4 11.57 -22.66 -13.92
C ARG A 4 11.93 -21.25 -13.45
N ARG A 5 13.16 -20.79 -13.74
CA ARG A 5 13.58 -19.40 -13.58
C ARG A 5 12.74 -18.54 -14.53
N SER A 6 11.84 -17.75 -13.96
CA SER A 6 11.09 -16.73 -14.71
C SER A 6 12.06 -15.60 -15.08
N ARG A 7 12.29 -15.38 -16.39
CA ARG A 7 13.20 -14.34 -16.88
C ARG A 7 12.72 -12.97 -16.39
N GLY A 8 13.55 -12.28 -15.61
CA GLY A 8 13.28 -10.92 -15.10
C GLY A 8 12.83 -10.83 -13.64
N VAL A 9 12.56 -11.96 -12.97
CA VAL A 9 12.25 -11.96 -11.53
C VAL A 9 13.52 -12.29 -10.75
N PRO A 10 13.98 -11.42 -9.82
CA PRO A 10 15.09 -11.74 -8.95
C PRO A 10 14.82 -13.08 -8.21
N PRO A 11 15.85 -13.92 -7.99
CA PRO A 11 15.67 -15.23 -7.35
C PRO A 11 15.28 -15.13 -5.87
N THR A 12 15.26 -13.92 -5.31
CA THR A 12 14.95 -13.66 -3.89
C THR A 12 13.60 -12.98 -3.77
N ASN A 13 12.77 -13.43 -2.81
CA ASN A 13 11.46 -12.83 -2.59
C ASN A 13 11.53 -11.48 -1.85
N ASN A 14 12.71 -10.94 -1.57
CA ASN A 14 12.95 -9.72 -0.76
C ASN A 14 11.90 -8.61 -0.90
N PHE A 15 11.41 -8.32 -2.11
CA PHE A 15 10.34 -7.35 -2.33
C PHE A 15 9.01 -7.78 -1.65
N ALA A 16 8.55 -9.01 -1.90
CA ALA A 16 7.36 -9.56 -1.26
C ALA A 16 7.52 -9.63 0.26
N GLU A 17 8.66 -10.11 0.75
CA GLU A 17 9.04 -10.12 2.16
C GLU A 17 8.97 -8.72 2.80
N GLN A 18 9.49 -7.69 2.11
CA GLN A 18 9.42 -6.30 2.57
C GLN A 18 7.99 -5.78 2.65
N GLN A 19 7.13 -6.11 1.68
CA GLN A 19 5.73 -5.70 1.71
C GLN A 19 4.97 -6.32 2.89
N ILE A 20 5.16 -7.63 3.15
CA ILE A 20 4.45 -8.32 4.23
C ILE A 20 4.98 -7.98 5.63
N ARG A 21 6.25 -7.56 5.74
CA ARG A 21 6.92 -7.28 7.02
C ARG A 21 6.15 -6.28 7.88
N HIS A 22 5.57 -5.26 7.26
CA HIS A 22 4.79 -4.25 7.99
C HIS A 22 3.53 -4.83 8.64
N GLY A 23 2.82 -5.72 7.93
CA GLY A 23 1.65 -6.42 8.49
C GLY A 23 2.01 -7.40 9.60
N VAL A 24 3.13 -8.11 9.45
CA VAL A 24 3.63 -9.04 10.49
C VAL A 24 4.04 -8.28 11.76
N ILE A 25 4.77 -7.17 11.63
CA ILE A 25 5.16 -6.33 12.77
C ILE A 25 3.92 -5.80 13.48
N TRP A 26 2.96 -5.23 12.74
CA TRP A 26 1.71 -4.73 13.33
C TRP A 26 1.01 -5.82 14.14
N ARG A 27 0.75 -6.99 13.54
CA ARG A 27 0.07 -8.09 14.25
C ARG A 27 0.81 -8.49 15.51
N LYS A 28 2.15 -8.52 15.47
CA LYS A 28 2.97 -8.86 16.62
C LYS A 28 2.90 -7.81 17.74
N THR A 29 2.91 -6.52 17.40
CA THR A 29 2.96 -5.43 18.39
C THR A 29 1.58 -5.01 18.91
N SER A 30 0.54 -5.20 18.11
CA SER A 30 -0.81 -4.71 18.40
C SER A 30 -1.83 -5.84 18.55
N TYR A 31 -1.38 -7.11 18.59
CA TYR A 31 -2.20 -8.33 18.66
C TYR A 31 -3.21 -8.53 17.51
N GLY A 32 -3.27 -7.60 16.54
CA GLY A 32 -4.23 -7.66 15.44
C GLY A 32 -5.63 -7.23 15.86
N SER A 33 -6.65 -7.65 15.11
CA SER A 33 -8.05 -7.47 15.46
C SER A 33 -8.82 -8.72 15.06
N ASP A 34 -9.72 -9.17 15.91
CA ASP A 34 -10.66 -10.27 15.60
C ASP A 34 -11.99 -9.75 15.03
N SER A 35 -12.15 -8.43 14.92
CA SER A 35 -13.34 -7.84 14.33
C SER A 35 -13.19 -7.62 12.82
N PRO A 36 -14.24 -7.86 12.01
CA PRO A 36 -14.20 -7.55 10.58
C PRO A 36 -13.84 -6.08 10.28
N ARG A 37 -14.35 -5.15 11.11
CA ARG A 37 -14.05 -3.71 10.98
C ARG A 37 -12.58 -3.40 11.25
N GLY A 38 -12.00 -3.98 12.29
CA GLY A 38 -10.59 -3.79 12.62
C GLY A 38 -9.65 -4.42 11.60
N CYS A 39 -9.98 -5.60 11.09
CA CYS A 39 -9.26 -6.21 9.96
C CYS A 39 -9.27 -5.34 8.71
N LEU A 40 -10.43 -4.79 8.35
CA LEU A 40 -10.55 -3.90 7.19
C LEU A 40 -9.75 -2.61 7.39
N PHE A 41 -9.80 -2.02 8.59
CA PHE A 41 -9.01 -0.84 8.93
C PHE A 41 -7.52 -1.12 8.79
N ALA A 42 -7.01 -2.19 9.41
CA ALA A 42 -5.61 -2.57 9.32
C ALA A 42 -5.19 -2.83 7.86
N GLY A 43 -6.03 -3.55 7.09
CA GLY A 43 -5.80 -3.77 5.67
C GLY A 43 -5.66 -2.47 4.87
N ARG A 44 -6.58 -1.51 5.08
CA ARG A 44 -6.53 -0.20 4.42
C ARG A 44 -5.27 0.58 4.77
N ILE A 45 -4.88 0.65 6.04
CA ILE A 45 -3.67 1.38 6.44
C ILE A 45 -2.42 0.72 5.84
N LEU A 46 -2.33 -0.61 5.87
CA LEU A 46 -1.21 -1.34 5.26
C LEU A 46 -1.11 -1.10 3.76
N THR A 47 -2.24 -1.08 3.03
CA THR A 47 -2.29 -0.71 1.61
C THR A 47 -1.79 0.72 1.40
N VAL A 48 -2.29 1.69 2.17
CA VAL A 48 -1.87 3.09 2.06
C VAL A 48 -0.36 3.23 2.27
N VAL A 49 0.18 2.61 3.33
CA VAL A 49 1.62 2.62 3.63
C VAL A 49 2.43 2.02 2.50
N ALA A 50 2.04 0.83 2.03
CA ALA A 50 2.74 0.13 0.95
C ALA A 50 2.77 0.97 -0.33
N THR A 51 1.61 1.46 -0.79
CA THR A 51 1.50 2.25 -2.02
C THR A 51 2.22 3.58 -1.90
N CYS A 52 2.04 4.33 -0.80
CA CYS A 52 2.75 5.61 -0.63
C CYS A 52 4.27 5.43 -0.65
N ARG A 53 4.80 4.39 0.00
CA ARG A 53 6.25 4.10 0.00
C ARG A 53 6.75 3.71 -1.39
N GLN A 54 5.99 2.90 -2.14
CA GLN A 54 6.35 2.53 -3.52
C GLN A 54 6.41 3.74 -4.46
N HIS A 55 5.59 4.75 -4.22
CA HIS A 55 5.56 5.99 -5.00
C HIS A 55 6.36 7.15 -4.38
N ALA A 56 7.22 6.88 -3.39
CA ALA A 56 7.98 7.92 -2.68
C ALA A 56 7.14 9.10 -2.13
N ARG A 57 5.89 8.82 -1.71
CA ARG A 57 4.93 9.79 -1.16
C ARG A 57 4.87 9.71 0.37
N SER A 58 4.65 10.85 1.02
CA SER A 58 4.39 10.91 2.46
C SER A 58 3.07 10.25 2.83
N VAL A 59 3.14 9.18 3.64
CA VAL A 59 1.97 8.50 4.21
C VAL A 59 1.13 9.45 5.07
N PHE A 60 1.80 10.24 5.92
CA PHE A 60 1.12 11.14 6.85
C PHE A 60 0.33 12.22 6.11
N SER A 61 0.93 12.86 5.11
CA SER A 61 0.24 13.86 4.29
C SER A 61 -1.00 13.28 3.63
N PHE A 62 -0.89 12.09 3.01
CA PHE A 62 -2.03 11.43 2.38
C PHE A 62 -3.17 11.16 3.38
N LEU A 63 -2.84 10.66 4.58
CA LEU A 63 -3.86 10.39 5.60
C LEU A 63 -4.55 11.68 6.08
N CYS A 64 -3.79 12.75 6.30
CA CYS A 64 -4.35 14.06 6.62
C CYS A 64 -5.31 14.55 5.53
N ASP A 65 -4.87 14.52 4.27
CA ASP A 65 -5.69 14.94 3.12
C ASP A 65 -6.97 14.11 3.02
N ALA A 66 -6.88 12.79 3.22
CA ALA A 66 -8.03 11.89 3.18
C ALA A 66 -9.05 12.18 4.29
N VAL A 67 -8.58 12.38 5.52
CA VAL A 67 -9.45 12.72 6.66
C VAL A 67 -10.09 14.09 6.45
N ILE A 68 -9.31 15.10 6.08
CA ILE A 68 -9.82 16.46 5.85
C ILE A 68 -10.85 16.46 4.72
N SER A 69 -10.59 15.77 3.61
CA SER A 69 -11.53 15.68 2.49
C SER A 69 -12.83 15.01 2.91
N THR A 70 -12.75 13.91 3.67
CA THR A 70 -13.93 13.21 4.20
C THR A 70 -14.76 14.10 5.11
N LEU A 71 -14.12 14.79 6.06
CA LEU A 71 -14.82 15.69 7.00
C LEU A 71 -15.47 16.89 6.30
N ARG A 72 -14.92 17.33 5.17
CA ARG A 72 -15.45 18.43 4.36
C ARG A 72 -16.45 18.01 3.28
N GLY A 73 -16.72 16.71 3.15
CA GLY A 73 -17.58 16.17 2.07
C GLY A 73 -16.98 16.33 0.67
N LEU A 74 -15.65 16.44 0.57
CA LEU A 74 -14.91 16.53 -0.70
C LEU A 74 -14.51 15.14 -1.19
N ALA A 75 -14.13 15.05 -2.47
CA ALA A 75 -13.58 13.81 -3.03
C ALA A 75 -12.29 13.40 -2.30
N ALA A 76 -12.18 12.12 -1.93
CA ALA A 76 -10.98 11.60 -1.30
C ALA A 76 -9.78 11.66 -2.26
N PRO A 77 -8.56 11.95 -1.77
CA PRO A 77 -7.37 11.99 -2.60
C PRO A 77 -7.09 10.60 -3.20
N SER A 78 -6.64 10.56 -4.45
CA SER A 78 -6.19 9.32 -5.07
C SER A 78 -4.96 8.77 -4.34
N LEU A 79 -4.97 7.46 -4.09
CA LEU A 79 -3.82 6.76 -3.54
C LEU A 79 -2.73 6.52 -4.59
N ILE A 80 -3.11 6.38 -5.86
CA ILE A 80 -2.20 6.19 -7.00
C ILE A 80 -1.90 7.58 -7.62
N PRO A 81 -0.63 7.94 -7.85
CA PRO A 81 -0.27 9.20 -8.50
C PRO A 81 -0.86 9.32 -9.92
N ILE A 82 -1.30 10.51 -10.30
CA ILE A 82 -1.90 10.78 -11.61
C ILE A 82 -0.88 10.70 -12.76
N GLU A 83 0.43 10.82 -12.49
CA GLU A 83 1.53 10.61 -13.46
C GLU A 83 1.50 9.23 -14.13
N LEU A 84 0.88 8.23 -13.49
CA LEU A 84 0.69 6.88 -14.05
C LEU A 84 -0.52 6.78 -14.99
N LEU A 85 -1.35 7.82 -15.06
CA LEU A 85 -2.51 7.92 -15.94
C LEU A 85 -2.23 8.75 -17.20
N SER A 86 -1.18 9.59 -17.21
CA SER A 86 -0.79 10.42 -18.36
C SER A 86 0.18 9.74 -19.34
N ASN A 87 0.94 8.73 -18.90
CA ASN A 87 1.95 8.04 -19.73
C ASN A 87 1.38 6.92 -20.63
N GLY A 88 0.07 6.89 -20.86
CA GLY A 88 -0.63 5.89 -21.68
C GLY A 88 -1.06 6.35 -23.08
N VAL A 89 -0.85 7.62 -23.44
CA VAL A 89 -1.16 8.14 -24.80
C VAL A 89 -0.04 9.09 -25.22
N GLY A 90 0.89 8.58 -26.01
CA GLY A 90 2.02 9.35 -26.55
C GLY A 90 3.04 8.45 -27.22
N GLY A 91 2.62 7.82 -28.32
CA GLY A 91 3.53 7.37 -29.38
C GLY A 91 3.76 8.48 -30.40
#